data_AF-A0AA35T6L1-F1
#
_entry.id   AF-A0AA35T6L1-F1
#
_cell.length_a   1.000
_cell.length_b   1.000
_cell.length_c   1.000
_cell.angle_alpha   90.00
_cell.angle_beta   90.00
_cell.angle_gamma   90.00
#
_symmetry.space_group_name_H-M   'P 1'
#
loop_
_entity.id
_entity.type
_entity.pdbx_description
1 polymer ?
#
loop_
_entity_poly.entity_id
_entity_poly.type
_entity_poly.pdbx_seq_one_letter_code
_entity_poly.pdbx_strand_id
1 'polypeptide(L)'
;MELYLLKFFDWSVSYPTAVHFAEYFLSTEGTEMTEEETCNPVVISGSPLSQQERSEMKAQMDRLTSCFLEASLRETLFLQYPSSLTAAAALCAARICLGLPTAWNHKLTGVTHYDLQTMSHVVDHMLKLFYNDSDA
;
A
#
# COMPACT_ATOMS: atom_id res chain seq x y z
N MET A 1 -22.22 -12.26 23.74
CA MET A 1 -21.85 -11.07 22.93
C MET A 1 -21.72 -11.41 21.46
N GLU A 2 -21.02 -12.49 21.10
CA GLU A 2 -20.89 -12.98 19.71
C GLU A 2 -22.22 -13.07 18.93
N LEU A 3 -23.23 -13.77 19.46
CA LEU A 3 -24.51 -13.94 18.77
C LEU A 3 -25.29 -12.63 18.53
N TYR A 4 -25.01 -11.58 19.33
CA TYR A 4 -25.61 -10.25 19.13
C TYR A 4 -24.93 -9.51 17.99
N LEU A 5 -23.60 -9.61 17.88
CA LEU A 5 -22.83 -9.04 16.76
C LEU A 5 -23.17 -9.73 15.44
N LEU A 6 -23.28 -11.06 15.43
CA LEU A 6 -23.67 -11.80 14.23
C LEU A 6 -25.06 -11.39 13.74
N LYS A 7 -26.01 -11.16 14.67
CA LYS A 7 -27.32 -10.62 14.32
C LYS A 7 -27.26 -9.18 13.83
N PHE A 8 -26.42 -8.33 14.43
CA PHE A 8 -26.24 -6.95 14.00
C PHE A 8 -25.68 -6.83 12.58
N PHE A 9 -24.76 -7.71 12.19
CA PHE A 9 -24.18 -7.77 10.85
C PHE A 9 -24.99 -8.65 9.88
N ASP A 10 -26.20 -9.09 10.22
CA ASP A 10 -27.02 -9.99 9.41
C ASP A 10 -26.26 -11.26 8.95
N TRP A 11 -25.38 -11.78 9.80
CA TRP A 11 -24.46 -12.89 9.51
C TRP A 11 -23.49 -12.64 8.35
N SER A 12 -23.42 -11.40 7.85
CA SER A 12 -22.48 -10.95 6.83
C SER A 12 -21.11 -10.65 7.46
N VAL A 13 -20.33 -11.71 7.72
CA VAL A 13 -18.99 -11.61 8.34
C VAL A 13 -17.88 -11.54 7.28
N SER A 14 -18.19 -11.88 6.02
CA SER A 14 -17.22 -12.04 4.94
C SER A 14 -17.02 -10.76 4.12
N TYR A 15 -16.54 -9.69 4.74
CA TYR A 15 -16.11 -8.48 4.03
C TYR A 15 -14.59 -8.49 3.78
N PRO A 16 -14.13 -8.25 2.54
CA PRO A 16 -12.71 -8.16 2.25
C PRO A 16 -12.14 -6.92 2.95
N THR A 17 -11.14 -7.14 3.81
CA THR A 17 -10.43 -6.06 4.51
C THR A 17 -9.34 -5.45 3.63
N ALA A 18 -8.79 -4.30 4.03
CA ALA A 18 -7.72 -3.64 3.28
C ALA A 18 -6.48 -4.54 3.10
N VAL A 19 -6.18 -5.41 4.08
CA VAL A 19 -5.08 -6.39 3.98
C VAL A 19 -5.27 -7.35 2.80
N HIS A 20 -6.49 -7.84 2.58
CA HIS A 20 -6.77 -8.75 1.46
C HIS A 20 -6.50 -8.08 0.09
N PHE A 21 -6.84 -6.79 -0.02
CA PHE A 21 -6.53 -6.02 -1.23
C PHE A 21 -5.04 -5.73 -1.37
N ALA A 22 -4.35 -5.44 -0.27
CA ALA A 22 -2.91 -5.16 -0.28
C ALA A 22 -2.09 -6.37 -0.72
N GLU A 23 -2.40 -7.58 -0.23
CA GLU A 23 -1.77 -8.82 -0.69
C GLU A 23 -1.91 -9.01 -2.20
N TYR A 24 -3.12 -8.76 -2.72
CA TYR A 24 -3.37 -8.83 -4.15
C TYR A 24 -2.54 -7.80 -4.92
N PHE A 25 -2.51 -6.54 -4.48
CA PHE A 25 -1.76 -5.47 -5.15
C PHE A 25 -0.24 -5.73 -5.12
N LEU A 26 0.31 -6.16 -3.99
CA LEU A 26 1.72 -6.54 -3.83
C LEU A 26 2.11 -7.72 -4.74
N SER A 27 1.19 -8.66 -4.96
CA SER A 27 1.42 -9.77 -5.90
C SER A 27 1.48 -9.29 -7.35
N THR A 28 0.63 -8.34 -7.73
CA THR A 28 0.63 -7.74 -9.07
C THR A 28 1.88 -6.89 -9.33
N GLU A 29 2.28 -6.09 -8.35
CA GLU A 29 3.46 -5.22 -8.44
C GLU A 29 4.77 -6.01 -8.48
N GLY A 30 4.91 -7.03 -7.61
CA GLY A 30 6.15 -7.81 -7.49
C GLY A 30 6.50 -8.64 -8.72
N THR A 31 5.58 -8.77 -9.68
CA THR A 31 5.84 -9.48 -10.95
C THR A 31 6.60 -8.60 -11.94
N GLU A 32 6.54 -7.26 -11.79
CA GLU A 32 6.90 -6.32 -12.86
C GLU A 32 7.53 -5.03 -12.33
N MET A 33 8.34 -5.13 -11.28
CA MET A 33 9.45 -4.17 -11.07
C MET A 33 10.42 -4.32 -12.25
N THR A 34 9.99 -3.83 -13.41
CA THR A 34 10.66 -3.92 -14.69
C THR A 34 11.73 -2.85 -14.75
N GLU A 35 12.78 -3.13 -15.52
CA GLU A 35 13.97 -2.29 -15.75
C GLU A 35 13.67 -0.84 -16.15
N GLU A 36 12.45 -0.55 -16.64
CA GLU A 36 11.99 0.79 -17.03
C GLU A 36 11.79 1.74 -15.84
N GLU A 37 11.42 1.23 -14.66
CA GLU A 37 11.36 2.05 -13.44
C GLU A 37 12.79 2.28 -12.87
N THR A 38 13.82 1.58 -13.34
CA THR A 38 15.20 1.75 -12.86
C THR A 38 15.95 2.89 -13.59
N CYS A 39 15.33 3.54 -14.57
CA CYS A 39 15.99 4.54 -15.42
C CYS A 39 15.94 5.97 -14.85
N ASN A 40 16.95 6.28 -14.00
CA ASN A 40 17.66 7.56 -13.74
C ASN A 40 17.38 8.30 -12.39
N PRO A 41 18.34 9.04 -11.80
CA PRO A 41 19.80 8.89 -11.70
C PRO A 41 20.27 9.15 -10.24
N VAL A 42 19.97 8.28 -9.28
CA VAL A 42 20.54 8.40 -7.91
C VAL A 42 21.31 7.13 -7.49
N VAL A 43 21.22 6.06 -8.28
CA VAL A 43 22.14 4.93 -8.16
C VAL A 43 23.37 5.25 -9.01
N ILE A 44 24.48 5.56 -8.34
CA ILE A 44 25.81 5.79 -8.94
C ILE A 44 26.37 4.52 -9.65
N SER A 45 25.59 3.45 -9.77
CA SER A 45 25.93 2.27 -10.57
C SER A 45 24.74 1.83 -11.43
N GLY A 46 24.85 2.05 -12.75
CA GLY A 46 23.88 1.63 -13.75
C GLY A 46 23.80 0.10 -13.98
N SER A 47 23.72 -0.68 -12.91
CA SER A 47 23.51 -2.12 -12.95
C SER A 47 22.06 -2.46 -12.57
N PRO A 48 21.40 -3.39 -13.28
CA PRO A 48 20.09 -3.89 -12.84
C PRO A 48 20.20 -4.46 -11.43
N LEU A 49 19.20 -4.17 -10.58
CA LEU A 49 19.11 -4.71 -9.22
C LEU A 49 19.27 -6.23 -9.27
N SER A 50 20.16 -6.77 -8.44
CA SER A 50 20.31 -8.21 -8.27
C SER A 50 19.00 -8.84 -7.80
N GLN A 51 18.82 -10.13 -8.07
CA GLN A 51 17.63 -10.86 -7.61
C GLN A 51 17.46 -10.78 -6.08
N GLN A 52 18.57 -10.69 -5.35
CA GLN A 52 18.58 -10.53 -3.90
C GLN A 52 18.02 -9.16 -3.48
N GLU A 53 18.55 -8.07 -4.03
CA GLU A 53 18.08 -6.69 -3.74
C GLU A 53 16.60 -6.51 -4.09
N ARG A 54 16.13 -7.12 -5.19
CA ARG A 54 14.71 -7.10 -5.56
C ARG A 54 13.84 -7.81 -4.51
N SER A 55 14.31 -8.93 -3.97
CA SER A 55 13.56 -9.67 -2.95
C SER A 55 13.54 -8.93 -1.61
N GLU A 56 14.64 -8.28 -1.24
CA GLU A 56 14.73 -7.44 -0.04
C GLU A 56 13.83 -6.20 -0.15
N MET A 57 13.84 -5.51 -1.29
CA MET A 57 12.96 -4.37 -1.54
C MET A 57 11.48 -4.76 -1.50
N LYS A 58 11.11 -5.91 -2.07
CA LYS A 58 9.75 -6.44 -2.00
C LYS A 58 9.34 -6.75 -0.55
N ALA A 59 10.23 -7.37 0.23
CA ALA A 59 9.97 -7.64 1.65
C ALA A 59 9.84 -6.34 2.47
N GLN A 60 10.62 -5.30 2.14
CA GLN A 60 10.51 -4.00 2.81
C GLN A 60 9.20 -3.29 2.45
N MET A 61 8.78 -3.35 1.18
CA MET A 61 7.48 -2.82 0.73
C MET A 61 6.32 -3.49 1.47
N ASP A 62 6.33 -4.81 1.56
CA ASP A 62 5.31 -5.60 2.27
C ASP A 62 5.20 -5.20 3.75
N ARG A 63 6.35 -5.05 4.42
CA ARG A 63 6.42 -4.57 5.80
C ARG A 63 5.87 -3.16 5.95
N LEU A 64 6.30 -2.21 5.12
CA LEU A 64 5.82 -0.84 5.18
C LEU A 64 4.31 -0.76 4.90
N THR A 65 3.83 -1.47 3.89
CA THR A 65 2.40 -1.53 3.56
C THR A 65 1.60 -2.05 4.75
N SER A 66 2.08 -3.11 5.40
CA SER A 66 1.47 -3.65 6.62
C SER A 66 1.46 -2.63 7.76
N CYS A 67 2.57 -1.92 8.01
CA CYS A 67 2.64 -0.87 9.02
C CYS A 67 1.65 0.27 8.76
N PHE A 68 1.53 0.72 7.50
CA PHE A 68 0.55 1.74 7.13
C PHE A 68 -0.89 1.26 7.33
N LEU A 69 -1.19 0.01 6.98
CA LEU A 69 -2.50 -0.58 7.24
C LEU A 69 -2.81 -0.67 8.74
N GLU A 70 -1.85 -1.05 9.57
CA GLU A 70 -2.01 -1.05 11.02
C GLU A 70 -2.26 0.37 11.56
N ALA A 71 -1.53 1.37 11.07
CA ALA A 71 -1.75 2.77 11.43
C ALA A 71 -3.16 3.23 11.02
N SER A 72 -3.66 2.79 9.85
CA SER A 72 -5.01 3.13 9.39
C SER A 72 -6.12 2.59 10.29
N LEU A 73 -5.91 1.47 10.99
CA LEU A 73 -6.89 0.90 11.92
C LEU A 73 -7.06 1.75 13.18
N ARG A 74 -6.07 2.57 13.53
CA ARG A 74 -6.09 3.42 14.73
C ARG A 74 -6.92 4.68 14.52
N GLU A 75 -7.05 5.12 13.27
CA GLU A 75 -7.67 6.40 12.93
C GLU A 75 -9.06 6.20 12.31
N THR A 76 -10.08 6.78 12.96
CA THR A 76 -11.49 6.60 12.58
C THR A 76 -11.84 7.15 11.20
N LEU A 77 -11.06 8.10 10.70
CA LEU A 77 -11.24 8.65 9.36
C LEU A 77 -11.10 7.59 8.26
N PHE A 78 -10.29 6.55 8.44
CA PHE A 78 -10.16 5.48 7.44
C PHE A 78 -11.37 4.57 7.34
N LEU A 79 -12.28 4.58 8.32
CA LEU A 79 -13.54 3.86 8.24
C LEU A 79 -14.47 4.42 7.15
N GLN A 80 -14.23 5.65 6.68
CA GLN A 80 -15.02 6.29 5.62
C GLN A 80 -14.52 5.91 4.21
N TYR A 81 -13.31 5.39 4.09
CA TYR A 81 -12.73 5.03 2.79
C TYR A 81 -13.00 3.56 2.46
N PRO A 82 -13.19 3.21 1.17
CA PRO A 82 -13.24 1.82 0.74
C PRO A 82 -11.94 1.08 1.13
N SER A 83 -12.06 -0.16 1.57
CA SER A 83 -10.89 -0.97 1.97
C SER A 83 -9.86 -1.13 0.84
N SER A 84 -10.31 -1.17 -0.42
CA SER A 84 -9.43 -1.19 -1.59
C SER A 84 -8.65 0.12 -1.78
N LEU A 85 -9.27 1.26 -1.49
CA LEU A 85 -8.61 2.58 -1.57
C LEU A 85 -7.56 2.72 -0.46
N THR A 86 -7.88 2.30 0.77
CA THR A 86 -6.94 2.30 1.89
C THR A 86 -5.73 1.40 1.61
N ALA A 87 -5.96 0.22 1.03
CA ALA A 87 -4.88 -0.68 0.62
C ALA A 87 -4.00 -0.09 -0.48
N ALA A 88 -4.61 0.53 -1.49
CA ALA A 88 -3.89 1.20 -2.56
C ALA A 88 -3.06 2.37 -2.00
N ALA A 89 -3.63 3.16 -1.10
CA ALA A 89 -2.96 4.30 -0.46
C ALA A 89 -1.77 3.84 0.40
N ALA A 90 -1.92 2.73 1.14
CA ALA A 90 -0.85 2.11 1.92
C ALA A 90 0.34 1.71 1.05
N LEU A 91 0.05 1.08 -0.08
CA LEU A 91 1.07 0.67 -1.05
C LEU A 91 1.76 1.87 -1.69
N CYS A 92 0.99 2.89 -2.08
CA CYS A 92 1.53 4.14 -2.62
C CYS A 92 2.45 4.85 -1.60
N ALA A 93 2.03 4.93 -0.34
CA ALA A 93 2.85 5.48 0.75
C ALA A 93 4.14 4.67 0.96
N ALA A 94 4.06 3.33 0.94
CA ALA A 94 5.23 2.46 1.00
C ALA A 94 6.22 2.72 -0.15
N ARG A 95 5.72 2.88 -1.39
CA ARG A 95 6.56 3.22 -2.55
C ARG A 95 7.26 4.58 -2.39
N ILE A 96 6.56 5.58 -1.87
CA ILE A 96 7.12 6.91 -1.57
C ILE A 96 8.24 6.81 -0.52
N CYS A 97 8.01 6.06 0.57
CA CYS A 97 9.02 5.88 1.62
C CYS A 97 10.25 5.11 1.15
N LEU A 98 10.11 4.20 0.18
CA LEU A 98 11.23 3.50 -0.45
C LEU A 98 11.97 4.33 -1.50
N GLY A 99 11.47 5.53 -1.84
CA GLY A 99 12.08 6.39 -2.84
C GLY A 99 11.98 5.84 -4.26
N LEU A 100 10.93 5.06 -4.55
CA LEU A 100 10.70 4.55 -5.90
C LEU A 100 10.35 5.71 -6.86
N PRO A 101 10.78 5.64 -8.13
CA PRO A 101 10.67 6.77 -9.06
C PRO A 101 9.23 7.08 -9.46
N THR A 102 8.36 6.08 -9.45
CA THR A 102 6.93 6.24 -9.66
C THR A 102 6.19 5.91 -8.37
N ALA A 103 5.49 6.90 -7.80
CA ALA A 103 4.65 6.69 -6.61
C ALA A 103 3.47 5.74 -6.89
N TRP A 104 3.02 5.67 -8.14
CA TRP A 104 1.93 4.78 -8.58
C TRP A 104 2.15 4.32 -10.02
N ASN A 105 2.02 3.02 -10.28
CA ASN A 105 2.28 2.40 -11.58
C ASN A 105 0.99 2.25 -12.41
N HIS A 106 1.08 2.43 -13.73
CA HIS A 106 -0.02 2.26 -14.69
C HIS A 106 -0.72 0.89 -14.62
N LYS A 107 -0.04 -0.17 -14.20
CA LYS A 107 -0.63 -1.49 -14.02
C LYS A 107 -1.49 -1.59 -12.78
N LEU A 108 -1.03 -0.99 -11.68
CA LEU A 108 -1.84 -0.83 -10.48
C LEU A 108 -3.07 0.04 -10.80
N THR A 109 -2.93 1.11 -11.59
CA THR A 109 -4.09 1.85 -12.12
C THR A 109 -5.01 0.97 -12.97
N GLY A 110 -4.47 0.10 -13.82
CA GLY A 110 -5.25 -0.82 -14.64
C GLY A 110 -6.06 -1.84 -13.83
N VAL A 111 -5.52 -2.31 -12.71
CA VAL A 111 -6.17 -3.30 -11.83
C VAL A 111 -7.12 -2.64 -10.83
N THR A 112 -6.74 -1.49 -10.27
CA THR A 112 -7.47 -0.84 -9.19
C THR A 112 -8.43 0.25 -9.66
N HIS A 113 -8.24 0.77 -10.88
CA HIS A 113 -8.90 1.96 -11.42
C HIS A 113 -8.69 3.24 -10.60
N TYR A 114 -7.69 3.26 -9.70
CA TYR A 114 -7.31 4.46 -8.97
C TYR A 114 -6.12 5.17 -9.61
N ASP A 115 -6.22 6.49 -9.63
CA ASP A 115 -5.15 7.39 -10.03
C ASP A 115 -4.48 8.02 -8.81
N LEU A 116 -3.22 8.42 -8.96
CA LEU A 116 -2.48 9.12 -7.90
C LEU A 116 -3.22 10.39 -7.44
N GLN A 117 -3.90 11.09 -8.36
CA GLN A 117 -4.66 12.30 -8.06
C GLN A 117 -5.84 12.02 -7.13
N THR A 118 -6.60 10.94 -7.40
CA THR A 118 -7.77 10.57 -6.60
C THR A 118 -7.38 10.05 -5.22
N MET A 119 -6.19 9.43 -5.12
CA MET A 119 -5.68 8.85 -3.87
C MET A 119 -4.87 9.84 -3.02
N SER A 120 -4.42 10.95 -3.61
CA SER A 120 -3.46 11.89 -3.02
C SER A 120 -3.79 12.31 -1.58
N HIS A 121 -5.05 12.66 -1.31
CA HIS A 121 -5.51 13.05 0.03
C HIS A 121 -5.38 11.92 1.06
N VAL A 122 -5.74 10.69 0.67
CA VAL A 122 -5.67 9.52 1.57
C VAL A 122 -4.21 9.16 1.84
N VAL A 123 -3.35 9.22 0.81
CA VAL A 123 -1.91 8.96 0.93
C VAL A 123 -1.24 10.00 1.84
N ASP A 124 -1.51 11.29 1.65
CA ASP A 124 -0.95 12.36 2.48
C ASP A 124 -1.36 12.21 3.96
N HIS A 125 -2.62 11.87 4.21
CA HIS A 125 -3.09 11.63 5.57
C HIS A 125 -2.41 10.39 6.20
N MET A 126 -2.26 9.31 5.43
CA MET A 126 -1.60 8.09 5.87
C MET A 126 -0.11 8.32 6.20
N LEU A 127 0.59 9.10 5.38
CA LEU A 127 1.97 9.51 5.63
C LEU A 127 2.09 10.35 6.90
N LYS A 128 1.22 11.35 7.08
CA LYS A 128 1.20 12.18 8.31
C LYS A 128 1.01 11.35 9.57
N LEU A 129 0.09 10.39 9.54
CA LEU A 129 -0.13 9.50 10.67
C LEU A 129 1.09 8.63 10.98
N PHE A 130 1.72 8.09 9.94
CA PHE A 130 2.93 7.28 10.12
C PHE A 130 4.10 8.08 10.70
N TYR A 131 4.32 9.31 10.24
CA TYR A 131 5.37 10.18 10.79
C TYR A 131 5.08 10.56 12.24
N ASN A 132 3.83 10.90 12.56
CA ASN A 132 3.42 11.22 13.94
C ASN A 132 3.60 10.02 14.88
N ASP A 133 3.31 8.81 14.43
CA ASP A 133 3.52 7.57 15.20
C ASP A 133 5.01 7.23 15.36
N SER A 134 5.89 7.68 14.44
CA SER A 134 7.33 7.45 14.52
C SER A 134 8.09 8.42 15.44
N ASP A 135 7.50 9.59 15.72
CA ASP A 135 8.07 10.62 16.60
C ASP A 135 7.63 10.47 18.08
N ALA A 136 6.77 9.50 18.39
CA ALA A 136 6.20 9.23 19.74
C ALA A 136 6.90 8.05 20.44
#